data_AF-A0A953M9C1-F1
#
_entry.id   AF-A0A953M9C1-F1
#
_cell.length_a   1.000
_cell.length_b   1.000
_cell.length_c   1.000
_cell.angle_alpha   90.00
_cell.angle_beta   90.00
_cell.angle_gamma   90.00
#
_symmetry.space_group_name_H-M   'P 1'
#
loop_
_entity.id
_entity.type
_entity.pdbx_description
1 polymer ?
#
loop_
_entity_poly.entity_id
_entity_poly.type
_entity_poly.pdbx_seq_one_letter_code
_entity_poly.pdbx_strand_id
1 'polypeptide(L)'
;IIHSIERTDPSPEQMRDLLPSTDRDVPQMFAEVVRLLATLEHPAMKALAETYLEDEPLMGAFSAAPAAKSMHHAYLGGLLEHTLALLRLADAVCPLYPKINRDLVLLGLFLHDLGKTRELVYDRAFAYTDRGELIGHIVEGAIMLHDKAQQMMATKGVRLPAGALTVLQHIVLSHHGVPEYGAAKVPMTPEAILVSMLDNVDAKTTIALAAARPDEERAFDLRGNFTERLWAIDAKLYRPDPLAG
;
A
#
# COMPACT_ATOMS: atom_id res chain seq x y z
N ILE A 1 11.37 -29.94 -37.18
CA ILE A 1 11.81 -28.65 -37.75
C ILE A 1 10.62 -27.72 -37.64
N ILE A 2 10.73 -26.64 -36.85
CA ILE A 2 9.67 -25.62 -36.73
C ILE A 2 9.81 -24.71 -37.95
N HIS A 3 8.74 -24.60 -38.76
CA HIS A 3 8.80 -23.99 -40.10
C HIS A 3 8.43 -22.50 -40.15
N SER A 4 7.94 -21.91 -39.06
CA SER A 4 7.85 -20.46 -38.88
C SER A 4 7.75 -20.11 -37.40
N ILE A 5 8.38 -19.00 -37.01
CA ILE A 5 8.13 -18.32 -35.74
C ILE A 5 7.45 -17.02 -36.13
N GLU A 6 6.13 -16.95 -35.97
CA GLU A 6 5.41 -15.70 -36.11
C GLU A 6 5.48 -14.92 -34.80
N ARG A 7 5.88 -13.65 -34.89
CA ARG A 7 5.92 -12.75 -33.76
C ARG A 7 4.49 -12.27 -33.52
N THR A 8 3.80 -12.87 -32.57
CA THR A 8 2.50 -12.40 -32.07
C THR A 8 2.74 -11.48 -30.89
N ASP A 9 2.21 -10.26 -30.94
CA ASP A 9 2.19 -9.41 -29.76
C ASP A 9 1.18 -9.99 -28.76
N PRO A 10 1.58 -10.31 -27.52
CA PRO A 10 0.66 -10.85 -26.52
C PRO A 10 -0.49 -9.87 -26.24
N SER A 11 -1.69 -10.40 -26.00
CA SER A 11 -2.82 -9.58 -25.54
C SER A 11 -2.51 -8.96 -24.17
N PRO A 12 -3.19 -7.87 -23.77
CA PRO A 12 -3.04 -7.31 -22.43
C PRO A 12 -3.29 -8.34 -21.32
N GLU A 13 -4.20 -9.30 -21.50
CA GLU A 13 -4.36 -10.42 -20.54
C GLU A 13 -3.10 -11.30 -20.48
N GLN A 14 -2.58 -11.73 -21.63
CA GLN A 14 -1.38 -12.57 -21.70
C GLN A 14 -0.13 -11.86 -21.18
N MET A 15 -0.08 -10.53 -21.29
CA MET A 15 1.00 -9.73 -20.70
C MET A 15 0.89 -9.63 -19.17
N ARG A 16 -0.32 -9.58 -18.62
CA ARG A 16 -0.54 -9.59 -17.17
C ARG A 16 -0.11 -10.92 -16.53
N ASP A 17 -0.30 -12.04 -17.22
CA ASP A 17 0.18 -13.37 -16.77
C ASP A 17 1.71 -13.47 -16.65
N LEU A 18 2.45 -12.54 -17.28
CA LEU A 18 3.91 -12.49 -17.24
C LEU A 18 4.44 -11.52 -16.17
N LEU A 19 3.58 -10.75 -15.51
CA LEU A 19 3.96 -9.86 -14.43
C LEU A 19 4.03 -10.63 -13.11
N PRO A 20 4.99 -10.32 -12.21
CA PRO A 20 4.97 -10.83 -10.86
C PRO A 20 3.63 -10.52 -10.20
N SER A 21 3.06 -11.51 -9.50
CA SER A 21 1.80 -11.40 -8.76
C SER A 21 1.99 -11.95 -7.34
N THR A 22 1.09 -11.57 -6.44
CA THR A 22 1.02 -12.16 -5.10
C THR A 22 0.67 -13.65 -5.19
N ASP A 23 1.31 -14.47 -4.35
CA ASP A 23 0.97 -15.89 -4.17
C ASP A 23 -0.28 -16.09 -3.28
N ARG A 24 -0.84 -15.01 -2.73
CA ARG A 24 -1.98 -15.05 -1.81
C ARG A 24 -3.31 -14.92 -2.55
N ASP A 25 -4.35 -15.53 -1.99
CA ASP A 25 -5.71 -15.44 -2.51
C ASP A 25 -6.26 -13.99 -2.39
N VAL A 26 -6.34 -13.30 -3.53
CA VAL A 26 -6.78 -11.89 -3.61
C VAL A 26 -8.21 -11.70 -3.07
N PRO A 27 -9.22 -12.51 -3.45
CA PRO A 27 -10.55 -12.43 -2.84
C PRO A 27 -10.55 -12.56 -1.31
N GLN A 28 -9.77 -13.49 -0.76
CA GLN A 28 -9.65 -13.70 0.68
C GLN A 28 -9.00 -12.50 1.37
N MET A 29 -7.93 -11.95 0.78
CA MET A 29 -7.27 -10.75 1.29
C MET A 29 -8.22 -9.55 1.31
N PHE A 30 -8.94 -9.32 0.21
CA PHE A 30 -9.92 -8.24 0.13
C PHE A 30 -11.03 -8.41 1.16
N ALA A 31 -11.57 -9.63 1.29
CA ALA A 31 -12.57 -9.93 2.32
C ALA A 31 -12.06 -9.67 3.73
N GLU A 32 -10.77 -9.83 3.99
CA GLU A 32 -10.18 -9.52 5.29
C GLU A 32 -10.03 -8.01 5.55
N VAL A 33 -9.62 -7.24 4.53
CA VAL A 33 -9.65 -5.77 4.60
C VAL A 33 -11.06 -5.30 4.93
N VAL A 34 -12.08 -5.81 4.25
CA VAL A 34 -13.49 -5.50 4.54
C VAL A 34 -13.86 -5.85 5.98
N ARG A 35 -13.45 -7.02 6.49
CA ARG A 35 -13.71 -7.42 7.89
C ARG A 35 -13.06 -6.46 8.88
N LEU A 36 -11.83 -6.03 8.65
CA LEU A 36 -11.13 -5.08 9.51
C LEU A 36 -11.81 -3.71 9.49
N LEU A 37 -12.21 -3.22 8.31
CA LEU A 37 -12.95 -1.96 8.17
C LEU A 37 -14.35 -2.03 8.80
N ALA A 38 -15.00 -3.20 8.83
CA ALA A 38 -16.27 -3.37 9.53
C ALA A 38 -16.15 -3.18 11.05
N THR A 39 -14.94 -3.27 11.61
CA THR A 39 -14.66 -3.01 13.04
C THR A 39 -14.47 -1.55 13.39
N LEU A 40 -14.53 -0.63 12.42
CA LEU A 40 -14.64 0.80 12.73
C LEU A 40 -15.82 1.01 13.68
N GLU A 41 -15.80 2.04 14.53
CA GLU A 41 -16.88 2.29 15.49
C GLU A 41 -17.68 3.55 15.13
N HIS A 42 -16.97 4.61 14.72
CA HIS A 42 -17.54 5.91 14.43
C HIS A 42 -18.37 5.88 13.13
N PRO A 43 -19.66 6.28 13.17
CA PRO A 43 -20.56 6.18 12.02
C PRO A 43 -20.05 6.87 10.74
N ALA A 44 -19.41 8.03 10.88
CA ALA A 44 -18.85 8.73 9.72
C ALA A 44 -17.61 8.05 9.11
N MET A 45 -16.84 7.31 9.91
CA MET A 45 -15.68 6.56 9.41
C MET A 45 -16.15 5.31 8.67
N LYS A 46 -17.16 4.62 9.22
CA LYS A 46 -17.87 3.52 8.53
C LYS A 46 -18.45 3.98 7.20
N ALA A 47 -19.23 5.05 7.21
CA ALA A 47 -19.88 5.55 6.01
C ALA A 47 -18.85 5.93 4.93
N LEU A 48 -17.73 6.54 5.32
CA LEU A 48 -16.65 6.86 4.38
C LEU A 48 -15.99 5.58 3.84
N ALA A 49 -15.65 4.62 4.69
CA ALA A 49 -15.12 3.33 4.25
C ALA A 49 -16.07 2.61 3.27
N GLU A 50 -17.36 2.56 3.57
CA GLU A 50 -18.39 1.99 2.69
C GLU A 50 -18.43 2.70 1.33
N THR A 51 -18.36 4.04 1.29
CA THR A 51 -18.35 4.78 0.01
C THR A 51 -17.14 4.46 -0.88
N TYR A 52 -16.03 4.02 -0.28
CA TYR A 52 -14.90 3.46 -1.03
C TYR A 52 -15.16 2.02 -1.47
N LEU A 53 -15.65 1.17 -0.56
CA LEU A 53 -15.92 -0.24 -0.83
C LEU A 53 -17.02 -0.46 -1.89
N GLU A 54 -17.98 0.46 -1.99
CA GLU A 54 -19.05 0.49 -2.99
C GLU A 54 -18.56 0.92 -4.40
N ASP A 55 -17.33 1.44 -4.51
CA ASP A 55 -16.72 1.80 -5.79
C ASP A 55 -16.02 0.58 -6.41
N GLU A 56 -16.79 -0.28 -7.05
CA GLU A 56 -16.29 -1.53 -7.64
C GLU A 56 -15.10 -1.32 -8.60
N PRO A 57 -15.10 -0.32 -9.52
CA PRO A 57 -13.94 -0.05 -10.36
C PRO A 57 -12.67 0.29 -9.56
N LEU A 58 -12.79 1.14 -8.53
CA LEU A 58 -11.66 1.49 -7.67
C LEU A 58 -11.16 0.29 -6.86
N MET A 59 -12.07 -0.50 -6.30
CA MET A 59 -11.71 -1.70 -5.50
C MET A 59 -11.12 -2.81 -6.36
N GLY A 60 -11.56 -2.94 -7.61
CA GLY A 60 -10.93 -3.80 -8.60
C GLY A 60 -9.49 -3.36 -8.91
N ALA A 61 -9.28 -2.06 -9.12
CA ALA A 61 -7.94 -1.50 -9.33
C ALA A 61 -7.04 -1.67 -8.09
N PHE A 62 -7.56 -1.38 -6.89
CA PHE A 62 -6.87 -1.57 -5.61
C PHE A 62 -6.41 -3.03 -5.41
N SER A 63 -7.27 -3.99 -5.74
CA SER A 63 -6.97 -5.42 -5.60
C SER A 63 -5.96 -5.95 -6.61
N ALA A 64 -5.76 -5.25 -7.74
CA ALA A 64 -4.84 -5.65 -8.79
C ALA A 64 -3.53 -4.85 -8.78
N ALA A 65 -3.53 -3.61 -8.29
CA ALA A 65 -2.39 -2.71 -8.39
C ALA A 65 -1.17 -3.21 -7.60
N PRO A 66 0.06 -2.93 -8.09
CA PRO A 66 1.27 -3.07 -7.30
C PRO A 66 1.37 -1.97 -6.24
N ALA A 67 2.06 -2.24 -5.13
CA ALA A 67 2.33 -1.20 -4.12
C ALA A 67 3.51 -0.30 -4.50
N ALA A 68 4.36 -0.72 -5.44
CA ALA A 68 5.50 0.06 -5.90
C ALA A 68 5.90 -0.29 -7.33
N LYS A 69 6.66 0.60 -7.98
CA LYS A 69 7.22 0.35 -9.33
C LYS A 69 8.41 -0.61 -9.33
N SER A 70 9.26 -0.56 -8.30
CA SER A 70 10.50 -1.33 -8.25
C SER A 70 10.95 -1.68 -6.81
N MET A 71 10.12 -1.41 -5.81
CA MET A 71 10.40 -1.64 -4.39
C MET A 71 9.49 -2.75 -3.83
N HIS A 72 9.47 -2.97 -2.52
CA HIS A 72 8.61 -3.97 -1.85
C HIS A 72 7.16 -3.95 -2.38
N HIS A 73 6.59 -5.15 -2.56
CA HIS A 73 5.27 -5.36 -3.16
C HIS A 73 5.08 -4.81 -4.60
N ALA A 74 6.14 -4.72 -5.39
CA ALA A 74 6.08 -4.40 -6.83
C ALA A 74 5.57 -5.58 -7.69
N TYR A 75 4.40 -6.11 -7.34
CA TYR A 75 3.71 -7.19 -8.03
C TYR A 75 2.20 -6.98 -7.99
N LEU A 76 1.47 -7.59 -8.93
CA LEU A 76 0.00 -7.50 -8.97
C LEU A 76 -0.62 -8.00 -7.66
N GLY A 77 -1.53 -7.23 -7.09
CA GLY A 77 -2.12 -7.46 -5.77
C GLY A 77 -1.25 -7.01 -4.58
N GLY A 78 -0.06 -6.47 -4.85
CA GLY A 78 0.85 -5.99 -3.82
C GLY A 78 0.29 -4.83 -2.99
N LEU A 79 -0.49 -3.93 -3.58
CA LEU A 79 -1.10 -2.81 -2.85
C LEU A 79 -2.11 -3.30 -1.81
N LEU A 80 -2.95 -4.26 -2.19
CA LEU A 80 -3.91 -4.90 -1.29
C LEU A 80 -3.19 -5.66 -0.17
N GLU A 81 -2.16 -6.43 -0.52
CA GLU A 81 -1.37 -7.19 0.44
C GLU A 81 -0.70 -6.29 1.49
N HIS A 82 -0.02 -5.22 1.04
CA HIS A 82 0.61 -4.23 1.90
C HIS A 82 -0.43 -3.56 2.82
N THR A 83 -1.54 -3.08 2.26
CA THR A 83 -2.62 -2.45 3.03
C THR A 83 -3.18 -3.40 4.10
N LEU A 84 -3.39 -4.68 3.75
CA LEU A 84 -3.86 -5.69 4.70
C LEU A 84 -2.84 -5.96 5.82
N ALA A 85 -1.54 -6.02 5.50
CA ALA A 85 -0.49 -6.17 6.50
C ALA A 85 -0.50 -5.00 7.49
N LEU A 86 -0.61 -3.77 6.99
CA LEU A 86 -0.72 -2.56 7.82
C LEU A 86 -1.96 -2.55 8.71
N LEU A 87 -3.13 -2.93 8.19
CA LEU A 87 -4.36 -3.00 8.99
C LEU A 87 -4.24 -4.04 10.12
N ARG A 88 -3.60 -5.19 9.87
CA ARG A 88 -3.30 -6.20 10.90
C ARG A 88 -2.32 -5.68 11.95
N LEU A 89 -1.26 -4.98 11.53
CA LEU A 89 -0.32 -4.34 12.44
C LEU A 89 -1.03 -3.31 13.33
N ALA A 90 -1.87 -2.47 12.75
CA ALA A 90 -2.66 -1.50 13.51
C ALA A 90 -3.63 -2.16 14.49
N ASP A 91 -4.29 -3.25 14.10
CA ASP A 91 -5.20 -3.98 15.00
C ASP A 91 -4.45 -4.55 16.22
N ALA A 92 -3.21 -5.01 16.05
CA ALA A 92 -2.35 -5.47 17.13
C ALA A 92 -1.77 -4.34 18.00
N VAL A 93 -1.46 -3.19 17.40
CA VAL A 93 -0.69 -2.11 18.06
C VAL A 93 -1.58 -1.05 18.70
N CYS A 94 -2.71 -0.69 18.10
CA CYS A 94 -3.64 0.32 18.64
C CYS A 94 -4.07 0.06 20.10
N PRO A 95 -4.33 -1.19 20.55
CA PRO A 95 -4.67 -1.47 21.95
C PRO A 95 -3.59 -1.03 22.97
N LEU A 96 -2.33 -0.88 22.55
CA LEU A 96 -1.23 -0.41 23.40
C LEU A 96 -1.26 1.10 23.62
N TYR A 97 -2.01 1.84 22.80
CA TYR A 97 -2.10 3.30 22.83
C TYR A 97 -3.55 3.76 23.02
N PRO A 98 -4.15 3.62 24.21
CA PRO A 98 -5.59 3.83 24.44
C PRO A 98 -6.08 5.26 24.18
N LYS A 99 -5.19 6.22 23.95
CA LYS A 99 -5.52 7.61 23.59
C LYS A 99 -5.51 7.87 22.08
N ILE A 100 -5.10 6.90 21.27
CA ILE A 100 -5.12 7.03 19.81
C ILE A 100 -6.53 6.75 19.29
N ASN A 101 -6.94 7.49 18.28
CA ASN A 101 -8.19 7.17 17.60
C ASN A 101 -7.95 6.02 16.59
N ARG A 102 -8.33 4.80 16.98
CA ARG A 102 -8.18 3.58 16.15
C ARG A 102 -8.85 3.71 14.78
N ASP A 103 -10.02 4.34 14.72
CA ASP A 103 -10.76 4.49 13.45
C ASP A 103 -10.02 5.36 12.44
N LEU A 104 -9.42 6.47 12.90
CA LEU A 104 -8.59 7.32 12.05
C LEU A 104 -7.33 6.60 11.59
N VAL A 105 -6.73 5.73 12.42
CA VAL A 105 -5.56 4.93 12.03
C VAL A 105 -5.95 3.90 10.97
N LEU A 106 -6.98 3.08 11.22
CA LEU A 106 -7.39 2.05 10.26
C LEU A 106 -7.87 2.64 8.94
N LEU A 107 -8.70 3.68 9.00
CA LEU A 107 -9.15 4.35 7.79
C LEU A 107 -7.98 5.05 7.08
N GLY A 108 -7.09 5.69 7.83
CA GLY A 108 -5.86 6.27 7.29
C GLY A 108 -5.00 5.26 6.54
N LEU A 109 -4.75 4.09 7.10
CA LEU A 109 -3.99 3.00 6.46
C LEU A 109 -4.71 2.39 5.28
N PHE A 110 -6.04 2.30 5.30
CA PHE A 110 -6.77 1.86 4.11
C PHE A 110 -6.63 2.84 2.94
N LEU A 111 -6.54 4.15 3.24
CA LEU A 111 -6.57 5.21 2.24
C LEU A 111 -5.18 5.66 1.75
N HIS A 112 -4.14 5.51 2.56
CA HIS A 112 -2.86 6.21 2.39
C HIS A 112 -2.25 6.10 0.99
N ASP A 113 -2.38 4.92 0.37
CA ASP A 113 -1.78 4.60 -0.91
C ASP A 113 -2.78 4.37 -2.05
N LEU A 114 -4.08 4.60 -1.85
CA LEU A 114 -5.08 4.40 -2.90
C LEU A 114 -4.85 5.26 -4.14
N GLY A 115 -4.10 6.36 -4.01
CA GLY A 115 -3.66 7.16 -5.17
C GLY A 115 -2.83 6.36 -6.19
N LYS A 116 -2.17 5.26 -5.78
CA LYS A 116 -1.40 4.38 -6.67
C LYS A 116 -2.25 3.75 -7.76
N THR A 117 -3.54 3.55 -7.50
CA THR A 117 -4.52 3.05 -8.50
C THR A 117 -4.71 3.99 -9.69
N ARG A 118 -4.32 5.27 -9.56
CA ARG A 118 -4.37 6.31 -10.61
C ARG A 118 -3.00 6.78 -11.07
N GLU A 119 -1.96 6.48 -10.31
CA GLU A 119 -0.56 6.81 -10.63
C GLU A 119 0.06 5.80 -11.59
N LEU A 120 -0.20 4.51 -11.40
CA LEU A 120 0.50 3.43 -12.09
C LEU A 120 -0.35 2.81 -13.20
N VAL A 121 0.30 2.55 -14.33
CA VAL A 121 -0.20 1.70 -15.42
C VAL A 121 0.51 0.35 -15.33
N TYR A 122 -0.24 -0.74 -15.42
CA TYR A 122 0.29 -2.10 -15.25
C TYR A 122 -0.30 -3.14 -16.23
N ASP A 123 -0.89 -2.70 -17.34
CA ASP A 123 -1.48 -3.62 -18.35
C ASP A 123 -0.44 -4.35 -19.20
N ARG A 124 0.76 -3.78 -19.36
CA ARG A 124 1.84 -4.31 -20.22
C ARG A 124 3.23 -4.20 -19.58
N ALA A 125 3.46 -3.11 -18.85
CA ALA A 125 4.66 -2.85 -18.07
C ALA A 125 4.30 -1.83 -16.98
N PHE A 126 5.07 -1.79 -15.89
CA PHE A 126 4.91 -0.77 -14.85
C PHE A 126 5.37 0.60 -15.37
N ALA A 127 4.41 1.46 -15.71
CA ALA A 127 4.61 2.83 -16.16
C ALA A 127 3.79 3.81 -15.30
N TYR A 128 4.02 5.12 -15.45
CA TYR A 128 3.21 6.15 -14.80
C TYR A 128 2.17 6.71 -15.76
N THR A 129 1.01 7.12 -15.23
CA THR A 129 0.05 7.96 -15.96
C THR A 129 0.52 9.41 -15.99
N ASP A 130 -0.09 10.27 -16.81
CA ASP A 130 0.19 11.72 -16.78
C ASP A 130 -0.05 12.31 -15.39
N ARG A 131 -1.07 11.83 -14.67
CA ARG A 131 -1.31 12.21 -13.28
C ARG A 131 -0.23 11.66 -12.36
N GLY A 132 0.25 10.44 -12.59
CA GLY A 132 1.38 9.87 -11.85
C GLY A 132 2.64 10.70 -11.98
N GLU A 133 3.00 11.11 -13.21
CA GLU A 133 4.18 11.94 -13.48
C GLU A 133 4.06 13.38 -12.95
N LEU A 134 2.86 13.98 -13.02
CA LEU A 134 2.67 15.39 -12.66
C LEU A 134 2.20 15.64 -11.22
N ILE A 135 1.42 14.73 -10.64
CA ILE A 135 0.73 14.89 -9.36
C ILE A 135 1.26 13.92 -8.31
N GLY A 136 1.45 12.65 -8.69
CA GLY A 136 1.86 11.57 -7.80
C GLY A 136 0.75 11.07 -6.85
N HIS A 137 0.87 9.84 -6.37
CA HIS A 137 -0.16 9.16 -5.58
C HIS A 137 -0.52 9.85 -4.26
N ILE A 138 0.44 10.50 -3.60
CA ILE A 138 0.22 11.16 -2.29
C ILE A 138 -0.80 12.29 -2.43
N VAL A 139 -0.58 13.17 -3.41
CA VAL A 139 -1.49 14.30 -3.67
C VAL A 139 -2.79 13.78 -4.27
N GLU A 140 -2.72 12.82 -5.19
CA GLU A 140 -3.90 12.19 -5.79
C GLU A 140 -4.80 11.52 -4.74
N GLY A 141 -4.21 10.83 -3.76
CA GLY A 141 -4.94 10.21 -2.65
C GLY A 141 -5.70 11.23 -1.80
N ALA A 142 -5.09 12.38 -1.52
CA ALA A 142 -5.74 13.45 -0.77
C ALA A 142 -6.89 14.12 -1.56
N ILE A 143 -6.77 14.23 -2.89
CA ILE A 143 -7.83 14.70 -3.79
C ILE A 143 -8.97 13.68 -3.81
N MET A 144 -8.64 12.40 -4.04
CA MET A 144 -9.62 11.30 -4.05
C MET A 144 -10.41 11.24 -2.74
N LEU A 145 -9.72 11.42 -1.60
CA LEU A 145 -10.34 11.50 -0.28
C LEU A 145 -11.28 12.69 -0.14
N HIS A 146 -10.91 13.85 -0.65
CA HIS A 146 -11.81 15.00 -0.67
C HIS A 146 -13.11 14.67 -1.42
N ASP A 147 -12.98 14.15 -2.64
CA ASP A 147 -14.11 13.86 -3.52
C ASP A 147 -15.01 12.77 -2.92
N LYS A 148 -14.42 11.71 -2.37
CA LYS A 148 -15.14 10.61 -1.71
C LYS A 148 -15.88 11.07 -0.46
N ALA A 149 -15.28 11.97 0.33
CA ALA A 149 -15.97 12.58 1.46
C ALA A 149 -17.18 13.42 1.01
N GLN A 150 -17.06 14.22 -0.06
CA GLN A 150 -18.20 14.95 -0.61
C GLN A 150 -19.29 14.01 -1.14
N GLN A 151 -18.91 12.96 -1.88
CA GLN A 151 -19.83 11.94 -2.37
C GLN A 151 -20.58 11.27 -1.22
N MET A 152 -19.87 10.84 -0.16
CA MET A 152 -20.48 10.23 1.02
C MET A 152 -21.48 11.20 1.69
N MET A 153 -21.12 12.47 1.86
CA MET A 153 -22.00 13.47 2.49
C MET A 153 -23.26 13.75 1.67
N ALA A 154 -23.16 13.70 0.34
CA ALA A 154 -24.27 13.92 -0.58
C ALA A 154 -25.21 12.71 -0.70
N THR A 155 -24.64 11.50 -0.75
CA THR A 155 -25.40 10.27 -1.04
C THR A 155 -25.92 9.56 0.21
N LYS A 156 -25.13 9.53 1.29
CA LYS A 156 -25.50 8.87 2.56
C LYS A 156 -26.04 9.85 3.60
N GLY A 157 -25.93 11.16 3.38
CA GLY A 157 -26.40 12.19 4.32
C GLY A 157 -25.62 12.28 5.64
N VAL A 158 -24.56 11.50 5.80
CA VAL A 158 -23.69 11.51 6.98
C VAL A 158 -22.76 12.72 6.91
N ARG A 159 -22.44 13.35 8.03
CA ARG A 159 -21.45 14.44 8.11
C ARG A 159 -20.19 13.97 8.79
N LEU A 160 -19.03 14.41 8.29
CA LEU A 160 -17.77 14.20 8.98
C LEU A 160 -17.67 15.15 10.18
N PRO A 161 -17.12 14.70 11.33
CA PRO A 161 -16.76 15.59 12.42
C PRO A 161 -15.83 16.71 11.94
N ALA A 162 -15.89 17.85 12.62
CA ALA A 162 -15.02 18.98 12.31
C ALA A 162 -13.54 18.56 12.35
N GLY A 163 -12.79 18.87 11.29
CA GLY A 163 -11.38 18.54 11.16
C GLY A 163 -11.05 17.09 10.79
N ALA A 164 -12.01 16.15 10.81
CA ALA A 164 -11.73 14.75 10.51
C ALA A 164 -11.20 14.55 9.08
N LEU A 165 -11.80 15.24 8.09
CA LEU A 165 -11.31 15.21 6.71
C LEU A 165 -9.88 15.75 6.61
N THR A 166 -9.60 16.87 7.29
CA THR A 166 -8.26 17.49 7.31
C THR A 166 -7.22 16.55 7.92
N VAL A 167 -7.55 15.85 9.00
CA VAL A 167 -6.64 14.89 9.63
C VAL A 167 -6.40 13.68 8.74
N LEU A 168 -7.44 13.12 8.11
CA LEU A 168 -7.27 11.99 7.17
C LEU A 168 -6.43 12.41 5.95
N GLN A 169 -6.67 13.61 5.40
CA GLN A 169 -5.81 14.15 4.33
C GLN A 169 -4.38 14.34 4.82
N HIS A 170 -4.18 14.82 6.04
CA HIS A 170 -2.83 14.94 6.62
C HIS A 170 -2.15 13.59 6.75
N ILE A 171 -2.86 12.54 7.17
CA ILE A 171 -2.33 11.16 7.22
C ILE A 171 -1.86 10.75 5.82
N VAL A 172 -2.71 10.88 4.79
CA VAL A 172 -2.35 10.55 3.40
C VAL A 172 -1.16 11.39 2.93
N LEU A 173 -1.10 12.69 3.23
CA LEU A 173 -0.03 13.57 2.78
C LEU A 173 1.32 13.35 3.51
N SER A 174 1.30 12.69 4.67
CA SER A 174 2.47 12.57 5.56
C SER A 174 2.93 11.15 5.86
N HIS A 175 2.27 10.12 5.32
CA HIS A 175 2.55 8.73 5.69
C HIS A 175 3.99 8.28 5.38
N HIS A 176 4.63 8.80 4.33
CA HIS A 176 6.07 8.58 4.07
C HIS A 176 7.01 9.19 5.14
N GLY A 177 6.49 9.95 6.10
CA GLY A 177 7.19 10.42 7.29
C GLY A 177 8.00 11.70 7.09
N VAL A 178 8.87 11.73 6.06
CA VAL A 178 9.74 12.87 5.78
C VAL A 178 9.75 13.25 4.30
N PRO A 179 9.99 14.53 3.96
CA PRO A 179 10.03 14.99 2.56
C PRO A 179 11.04 14.26 1.67
N GLU A 180 12.15 13.81 2.24
CA GLU A 180 13.18 13.02 1.54
C GLU A 180 12.67 11.67 1.04
N TYR A 181 11.59 11.16 1.66
CA TYR A 181 10.89 9.95 1.22
C TYR A 181 9.63 10.26 0.41
N GLY A 182 9.38 11.53 0.08
CA GLY A 182 8.26 11.98 -0.75
C GLY A 182 7.07 12.54 0.04
N ALA A 183 7.11 12.59 1.38
CA ALA A 183 6.01 13.16 2.16
C ALA A 183 5.82 14.66 1.86
N ALA A 184 4.59 15.11 1.63
CA ALA A 184 4.30 16.53 1.44
C ALA A 184 4.46 17.32 2.75
N LYS A 185 4.26 16.65 3.88
CA LYS A 185 4.48 17.19 5.23
C LYS A 185 4.92 16.08 6.18
N VAL A 186 5.59 16.43 7.26
CA VAL A 186 5.84 15.49 8.37
C VAL A 186 4.54 15.14 9.11
N PRO A 187 4.42 13.95 9.71
CA PRO A 187 3.23 13.58 10.49
C PRO A 187 3.10 14.46 11.73
N MET A 188 1.90 14.97 12.00
CA MET A 188 1.65 16.03 13.00
C MET A 188 0.47 15.73 13.93
N THR A 189 -0.07 14.52 13.88
CA THR A 189 -1.05 14.01 14.85
C THR A 189 -0.56 12.65 15.38
N PRO A 190 -0.99 12.22 16.58
CA PRO A 190 -0.65 10.88 17.08
C PRO A 190 -0.98 9.76 16.08
N GLU A 191 -2.13 9.87 15.41
CA GLU A 191 -2.59 8.94 14.38
C GLU A 191 -1.67 8.96 13.16
N ALA A 192 -1.31 10.15 12.63
CA ALA A 192 -0.41 10.26 11.49
C ALA A 192 1.01 9.74 11.81
N ILE A 193 1.49 9.98 13.02
CA ILE A 193 2.78 9.45 13.48
C ILE A 193 2.73 7.93 13.52
N LEU A 194 1.67 7.34 14.10
CA LEU A 194 1.54 5.88 14.12
C LEU A 194 1.43 5.31 12.70
N VAL A 195 0.58 5.88 11.85
CA VAL A 195 0.42 5.43 10.46
C VAL A 195 1.75 5.43 9.72
N SER A 196 2.49 6.54 9.79
CA SER A 196 3.80 6.65 9.14
C SER A 196 4.82 5.64 9.68
N MET A 197 4.80 5.37 10.99
CA MET A 197 5.69 4.38 11.61
C MET A 197 5.31 2.95 11.20
N LEU A 198 4.02 2.62 11.12
CA LEU A 198 3.56 1.30 10.70
C LEU A 198 3.90 1.03 9.23
N ASP A 199 3.67 2.01 8.36
CA ASP A 199 4.09 1.97 6.95
C ASP A 199 5.60 1.69 6.82
N ASN A 200 6.40 2.45 7.57
CA ASN A 200 7.86 2.28 7.58
C ASN A 200 8.31 0.91 8.12
N VAL A 201 7.63 0.40 9.15
CA VAL A 201 7.90 -0.92 9.72
C VAL A 201 7.66 -2.01 8.68
N ASP A 202 6.50 -1.99 8.01
CA ASP A 202 6.18 -2.98 6.98
C ASP A 202 7.19 -2.89 5.81
N ALA A 203 7.38 -1.68 5.28
CA ALA A 203 8.28 -1.43 4.15
C ALA A 203 9.72 -1.91 4.43
N LYS A 204 10.32 -1.47 5.54
CA LYS A 204 11.71 -1.82 5.86
C LYS A 204 11.87 -3.28 6.26
N THR A 205 10.91 -3.84 6.98
CA THR A 205 10.98 -5.25 7.40
C THR A 205 10.88 -6.17 6.19
N THR A 206 9.95 -5.91 5.27
CA THR A 206 9.79 -6.67 4.04
C THR A 206 11.03 -6.57 3.15
N ILE A 207 11.59 -5.36 2.95
CA ILE A 207 12.85 -5.17 2.21
C ILE A 207 14.00 -5.93 2.90
N ALA A 208 14.09 -5.85 4.22
CA ALA A 208 15.16 -6.49 4.98
C ALA A 208 15.13 -8.01 4.87
N LEU A 209 13.94 -8.62 5.02
CA LEU A 209 13.74 -10.05 4.90
C LEU A 209 14.06 -10.52 3.49
N ALA A 210 13.51 -9.88 2.46
CA ALA A 210 13.75 -10.25 1.06
C ALA A 210 15.24 -10.15 0.67
N ALA A 211 16.00 -9.24 1.29
CA ALA A 211 17.42 -9.08 1.01
C ALA A 211 18.32 -10.02 1.82
N ALA A 212 18.02 -10.22 3.11
CA ALA A 212 18.86 -11.01 4.01
C ALA A 212 18.51 -12.50 4.01
N ARG A 213 17.25 -12.85 3.72
CA ARG A 213 16.68 -14.20 3.79
C ARG A 213 15.75 -14.45 2.57
N PRO A 214 16.29 -14.43 1.33
CA PRO A 214 15.48 -14.65 0.14
C PRO A 214 14.98 -16.10 0.05
N ASP A 215 13.80 -16.30 -0.55
CA ASP A 215 13.23 -17.64 -0.77
C ASP A 215 14.05 -18.48 -1.75
N GLU A 216 14.73 -17.83 -2.71
CA GLU A 216 15.64 -18.47 -3.66
C GLU A 216 17.08 -17.99 -3.47
N GLU A 217 18.03 -18.93 -3.45
CA GLU A 217 19.46 -18.61 -3.42
C GLU A 217 19.87 -17.88 -4.71
N ARG A 218 20.42 -16.67 -4.59
CA ARG A 218 20.94 -15.94 -5.76
C ARG A 218 22.17 -16.69 -6.30
N ALA A 219 22.09 -17.10 -7.56
CA ALA A 219 23.13 -17.86 -8.28
C ALA A 219 24.54 -17.22 -8.29
N PHE A 220 24.65 -15.94 -7.94
CA PHE A 220 25.90 -15.17 -7.89
C PHE A 220 26.12 -14.43 -6.56
N ASP A 221 25.69 -14.99 -5.43
CA ASP A 221 26.02 -14.38 -4.14
C ASP A 221 27.49 -14.67 -3.75
N LEU A 222 28.29 -13.60 -3.61
CA LEU A 222 29.69 -13.65 -3.18
C LEU A 222 29.77 -14.01 -1.69
N ARG A 223 29.43 -15.26 -1.33
CA ARG A 223 29.67 -16.02 -0.07
C ARG A 223 30.02 -15.19 1.19
N GLY A 224 29.29 -14.12 1.47
CA GLY A 224 29.55 -13.19 2.56
C GLY A 224 28.37 -13.13 3.51
N ASN A 225 28.62 -12.90 4.79
CA ASN A 225 27.57 -12.81 5.80
C ASN A 225 26.71 -11.54 5.69
N PHE A 226 27.00 -10.64 4.74
CA PHE A 226 26.32 -9.36 4.61
C PHE A 226 25.80 -9.14 3.21
N THR A 227 24.60 -8.56 3.09
CA THR A 227 24.05 -8.05 1.83
C THR A 227 24.92 -6.92 1.24
N GLU A 228 24.68 -6.60 -0.03
CA GLU A 228 25.02 -5.29 -0.56
C GLU A 228 24.32 -4.17 0.25
N ARG A 229 24.83 -2.93 0.16
CA ARG A 229 24.20 -1.81 0.87
C ARG A 229 22.81 -1.57 0.28
N LEU A 230 21.79 -1.59 1.14
CA LEU A 230 20.42 -1.29 0.77
C LEU A 230 20.15 0.17 1.07
N TRP A 231 19.97 0.98 0.03
CA TRP A 231 19.75 2.43 0.18
C TRP A 231 18.46 2.77 0.93
N ALA A 232 17.41 1.97 0.79
CA ALA A 232 16.14 2.17 1.51
C ALA A 232 16.25 1.97 3.04
N ILE A 233 17.27 1.23 3.50
CA ILE A 233 17.52 0.94 4.92
C ILE A 233 18.77 1.68 5.42
N ASP A 234 19.57 2.19 4.49
CA ASP A 234 20.90 2.78 4.70
C ASP A 234 21.89 1.86 5.45
N ALA A 235 21.81 0.55 5.20
CA ALA A 235 22.63 -0.45 5.88
C ALA A 235 22.99 -1.63 4.97
N LYS A 236 24.05 -2.37 5.35
CA LYS A 236 24.26 -3.76 4.93
C LYS A 236 23.64 -4.66 5.98
N LEU A 237 22.89 -5.68 5.58
CA LEU A 237 22.19 -6.56 6.50
C LEU A 237 22.97 -7.85 6.71
N TYR A 238 23.02 -8.31 7.96
CA TYR A 238 23.58 -9.62 8.28
C TYR A 238 22.59 -10.71 7.85
N ARG A 239 23.06 -11.66 7.03
CA ARG A 239 22.23 -12.74 6.46
C ARG A 239 22.00 -13.90 7.42
N PRO A 240 23.02 -14.46 8.08
CA PRO A 240 22.82 -15.66 8.89
C PRO A 240 21.80 -15.41 10.01
N ASP A 241 20.88 -16.34 10.18
CA ASP A 241 20.13 -16.43 11.43
C ASP A 241 20.99 -17.23 12.42
N PRO A 242 21.52 -16.61 13.48
CA PRO A 242 22.43 -17.30 14.41
C PRO A 242 21.75 -18.42 15.20
N LEU A 243 20.41 -18.53 15.11
CA LEU A 243 19.61 -19.58 15.75
C LEU A 243 18.97 -20.54 14.74
N ALA A 244 19.17 -20.35 13.43
CA ALA A 244 18.79 -21.36 12.45
C ALA A 244 19.82 -22.49 12.50
N GLY A 245 19.36 -23.70 12.82
CA GLY A 245 20.17 -24.92 12.87
C GLY A 245 20.65 -25.38 11.51
#